data_AF-A0A5C7Q728-F1
#
_entry.id   AF-A0A5C7Q728-F1
#
_cell.length_a   1.000
_cell.length_b   1.000
_cell.length_c   1.000
_cell.angle_alpha   90.00
_cell.angle_beta   90.00
_cell.angle_gamma   90.00
#
_symmetry.space_group_name_H-M   'P 1'
#
loop_
_entity.id
_entity.type
_entity.pdbx_description
1 polymer ?
#
loop_
_entity_poly.entity_id
_entity_poly.type
_entity_poly.pdbx_seq_one_letter_code
_entity_poly.pdbx_strand_id
1 'polypeptide(L)'
;MKFAPIVPIEYLDLVKERDYHLILPHLIENSDYASVYKAVDGFKILDNGEAEGLQPDPEELFRAANAVSAHEIVVPDTLRDADRTIEQCREFSKLAAKHPKYSYMAVVQGSDLAEIMKCFMFYQTQGWIQRVAFPRAWYELHRGLRASMAESMADELRRSFLGVHCLGANAFLQEPILLASIPGSNPISGMDTSLPASAAIAGEDLSIVSATTPRQDGFFEYPYKSTTHALMEHNINVYTGWCR
;
A
#
# COMPACT_ATOMS: atom_id res chain seq x y z
N MET A 1 7.22 -11.13 4.10
CA MET A 1 6.73 -9.85 3.54
C MET A 1 6.68 -8.78 4.64
N LYS A 2 6.96 -7.50 4.35
CA LYS A 2 6.82 -6.39 5.32
C LYS A 2 5.36 -5.92 5.42
N PHE A 3 4.98 -5.32 6.54
CA PHE A 3 3.60 -4.88 6.78
C PHE A 3 3.56 -3.42 7.25
N ALA A 4 2.77 -2.60 6.57
CA ALA A 4 2.48 -1.21 6.89
C ALA A 4 1.03 -1.07 7.43
N PRO A 5 0.81 -1.08 8.74
CA PRO A 5 -0.52 -0.85 9.30
C PRO A 5 -0.97 0.60 9.08
N ILE A 6 -2.22 0.78 8.64
CA ILE A 6 -2.89 2.07 8.59
C ILE A 6 -3.83 2.16 9.79
N VAL A 7 -3.64 3.17 10.63
CA VAL A 7 -4.38 3.36 11.89
C VAL A 7 -5.01 4.76 11.93
N PRO A 8 -6.06 4.99 12.75
CA PRO A 8 -6.56 6.33 13.01
C PRO A 8 -5.50 7.23 13.67
N ILE A 9 -5.69 8.54 13.59
CA ILE A 9 -4.69 9.53 14.03
C ILE A 9 -4.41 9.40 15.53
N GLU A 10 -5.44 9.17 16.33
CA GLU A 10 -5.35 8.95 17.79
C GLU A 10 -4.59 7.66 18.19
N TYR A 11 -4.22 6.81 17.23
CA TYR A 11 -3.57 5.52 17.43
C TYR A 11 -2.20 5.43 16.74
N LEU A 12 -1.65 6.57 16.30
CA LEU A 12 -0.35 6.64 15.62
C LEU A 12 0.83 6.19 16.50
N ASP A 13 0.65 6.04 17.81
CA ASP A 13 1.65 5.40 18.66
C ASP A 13 1.92 3.94 18.27
N LEU A 14 0.91 3.22 17.75
CA LEU A 14 1.03 1.82 17.31
C LEU A 14 1.93 1.61 16.10
N VAL A 15 2.26 2.67 15.36
CA VAL A 15 3.14 2.60 14.18
C VAL A 15 4.57 3.05 14.47
N LYS A 16 4.85 3.71 15.61
CA LYS A 16 6.15 4.35 15.87
C LYS A 16 7.34 3.39 15.86
N GLU A 17 7.15 2.19 16.38
CA GLU A 17 8.20 1.17 16.48
C GLU A 17 8.28 0.26 15.24
N ARG A 18 7.52 0.57 14.18
CA ARG A 18 7.52 -0.19 12.93
C ARG A 18 8.59 0.34 11.97
N ASP A 19 9.12 -0.53 11.12
CA ASP A 19 10.20 -0.20 10.18
C ASP A 19 9.71 -0.02 8.73
N TYR A 20 8.39 -0.05 8.51
CA TYR A 20 7.76 -0.03 7.19
C TYR A 20 6.40 0.66 7.24
N HIS A 21 6.25 1.71 6.44
CA HIS A 21 5.13 2.65 6.54
C HIS A 21 4.55 3.00 5.17
N LEU A 22 3.22 3.04 5.09
CA LEU A 22 2.48 3.71 4.02
C LEU A 22 1.87 4.99 4.60
N ILE A 23 2.08 6.11 3.90
CA ILE A 23 1.66 7.45 4.31
C ILE A 23 0.65 7.96 3.30
N LEU A 24 -0.48 8.46 3.78
CA LEU A 24 -1.56 8.96 2.94
C LEU A 24 -1.40 10.48 2.76
N PRO A 25 -1.34 10.99 1.52
CA PRO A 25 -0.98 12.38 1.26
C PRO A 25 -1.99 13.37 1.82
N HIS A 26 -3.28 13.04 1.81
CA HIS A 26 -4.36 13.91 2.28
C HIS A 26 -4.41 14.12 3.78
N LEU A 27 -3.71 13.28 4.56
CA LEU A 27 -3.63 13.43 6.02
C LEU A 27 -2.45 14.30 6.46
N ILE A 28 -1.55 14.70 5.55
CA ILE A 28 -0.35 15.45 5.89
C ILE A 28 -0.65 16.88 6.38
N GLU A 29 -1.82 17.43 6.06
CA GLU A 29 -2.25 18.71 6.64
C GLU A 29 -2.55 18.62 8.14
N ASN A 30 -2.83 17.42 8.66
CA ASN A 30 -2.93 17.20 10.09
C ASN A 30 -1.53 17.19 10.72
N SER A 31 -1.28 18.14 11.64
CA SER A 31 0.02 18.32 12.26
C SER A 31 0.51 17.11 13.04
N ASP A 32 -0.41 16.39 13.70
CA ASP A 32 -0.07 15.23 14.51
C ASP A 32 0.35 14.08 13.60
N TYR A 33 -0.41 13.83 12.53
CA TYR A 33 -0.05 12.85 11.50
C TYR A 33 1.31 13.14 10.87
N ALA A 34 1.51 14.36 10.37
CA ALA A 34 2.77 14.76 9.74
C ALA A 34 3.95 14.70 10.71
N SER A 35 3.76 15.12 11.97
CA SER A 35 4.83 15.10 12.97
C SER A 35 5.28 13.69 13.32
N VAL A 36 4.34 12.75 13.47
CA VAL A 36 4.66 11.34 13.72
C VAL A 36 5.43 10.78 12.53
N TYR A 37 4.90 10.85 11.31
CA TYR A 37 5.56 10.23 10.15
C TYR A 37 6.88 10.89 9.76
N LYS A 38 7.07 12.16 10.08
CA LYS A 38 8.38 12.81 9.96
C LYS A 38 9.40 12.23 10.95
N ALA A 39 8.97 11.90 12.16
CA ALA A 39 9.83 11.44 13.25
C ALA A 39 10.07 9.92 13.28
N VAL A 40 9.16 9.09 12.77
CA VAL A 40 9.34 7.63 12.77
C VAL A 40 10.52 7.22 11.88
N ASP A 41 11.24 6.19 12.30
CA ASP A 41 12.27 5.55 11.50
C ASP A 41 11.67 4.51 10.55
N GLY A 42 12.51 3.95 9.67
CA GLY A 42 12.11 2.90 8.74
C GLY A 42 11.74 3.43 7.34
N PHE A 43 11.39 2.48 6.46
CA PHE A 43 11.09 2.76 5.06
C PHE A 43 9.69 3.36 4.94
N LYS A 44 9.58 4.45 4.17
CA LYS A 44 8.36 5.26 4.07
C LYS A 44 7.94 5.36 2.62
N ILE A 45 6.74 4.88 2.34
CA ILE A 45 6.08 4.96 1.04
C ILE A 45 5.01 6.04 1.15
N LEU A 46 5.07 7.05 0.29
CA LEU A 46 3.99 8.01 0.13
C LEU A 46 3.04 7.50 -0.95
N ASP A 47 1.78 7.28 -0.58
CA ASP A 47 0.70 6.94 -1.50
C ASP A 47 0.35 8.11 -2.43
N ASN A 48 -0.30 7.84 -3.56
CA ASN A 48 -0.80 8.86 -4.47
C ASN A 48 -2.24 9.30 -4.16
N GLY A 49 -2.96 8.56 -3.32
CA GLY A 49 -4.31 8.90 -2.87
C GLY A 49 -5.44 8.54 -3.82
N GLU A 50 -5.18 7.86 -4.94
CA GLU A 50 -6.21 7.49 -5.93
C GLU A 50 -7.33 6.64 -5.31
N ALA A 51 -6.98 5.71 -4.40
CA ALA A 51 -7.95 4.88 -3.68
C ALA A 51 -8.90 5.68 -2.77
N GLU A 52 -8.52 6.90 -2.41
CA GLU A 52 -9.29 7.83 -1.57
C GLU A 52 -10.04 8.86 -2.44
N GLY A 53 -10.05 8.67 -3.77
CA GLY A 53 -10.72 9.55 -4.74
C GLY A 53 -9.96 10.85 -5.02
N LEU A 54 -8.65 10.87 -4.77
CA LEU A 54 -7.81 12.05 -4.92
C LEU A 54 -6.86 11.89 -6.10
N GLN A 55 -6.67 12.98 -6.83
CA GLN A 55 -5.63 13.09 -7.85
C GLN A 55 -4.79 14.34 -7.53
N PRO A 56 -3.88 14.25 -6.55
CA PRO A 56 -3.05 15.37 -6.16
C PRO A 56 -2.19 15.82 -7.33
N ASP A 57 -1.93 17.13 -7.39
CA ASP A 57 -0.95 17.67 -8.32
C ASP A 57 0.41 16.97 -8.08
N PRO A 58 1.13 16.49 -9.11
CA PRO A 58 2.42 15.87 -8.94
C PRO A 58 3.41 16.66 -8.05
N GLU A 59 3.41 17.99 -8.12
CA GLU A 59 4.24 18.83 -7.23
C GLU A 59 3.78 18.78 -5.76
N GLU A 60 2.49 18.61 -5.50
CA GLU A 60 1.96 18.36 -4.15
C GLU A 60 2.45 17.03 -3.59
N LEU A 61 2.51 15.97 -4.40
CA LEU A 61 3.09 14.69 -3.98
C LEU A 61 4.56 14.86 -3.56
N PHE A 62 5.36 15.62 -4.30
CA PHE A 62 6.75 15.87 -3.89
C PHE A 62 6.83 16.74 -2.63
N ARG A 63 5.95 17.73 -2.44
CA ARG A 63 5.88 18.51 -1.19
C ARG A 63 5.52 17.63 0.00
N ALA A 64 4.51 16.79 -0.14
CA ALA A 64 4.11 15.78 0.84
C ALA A 64 5.28 14.83 1.18
N ALA A 65 5.95 14.29 0.16
CA ALA A 65 7.08 13.37 0.33
C ALA A 65 8.23 14.03 1.08
N ASN A 66 8.50 15.31 0.84
CA ASN A 66 9.47 16.08 1.59
C ASN A 66 9.07 16.29 3.05
N ALA A 67 7.80 16.58 3.32
CA ALA A 67 7.31 16.89 4.66
C ALA A 67 7.52 15.73 5.65
N VAL A 68 7.39 14.49 5.16
CA VAL A 68 7.51 13.25 5.96
C VAL A 68 8.82 12.49 5.71
N SER A 69 9.73 13.05 4.90
CA SER A 69 10.97 12.37 4.49
C SER A 69 10.72 10.98 3.88
N ALA A 70 9.78 10.89 2.94
CA ALA A 70 9.47 9.64 2.25
C ALA A 70 10.68 9.11 1.45
N HIS A 71 10.76 7.79 1.30
CA HIS A 71 11.80 7.10 0.54
C HIS A 71 11.32 6.73 -0.86
N GLU A 72 10.05 6.35 -0.96
CA GLU A 72 9.40 5.89 -2.19
C GLU A 72 8.08 6.64 -2.38
N ILE A 73 7.76 6.99 -3.62
CA ILE A 73 6.51 7.66 -4.00
C ILE A 73 5.74 6.73 -4.93
N VAL A 74 4.45 6.54 -4.64
CA VAL A 74 3.51 5.89 -5.55
C VAL A 74 3.24 6.83 -6.72
N VAL A 75 3.50 6.36 -7.92
CA VAL A 75 3.27 7.12 -9.16
C VAL A 75 1.76 7.29 -9.36
N PRO A 76 1.28 8.43 -9.87
CA PRO A 76 -0.12 8.61 -10.22
C PRO A 76 -0.66 7.49 -11.12
N ASP A 77 -1.86 7.00 -10.78
CA ASP A 77 -2.57 5.97 -11.53
C ASP A 77 -4.07 6.30 -11.59
N THR A 78 -4.82 5.51 -12.35
CA THR A 78 -6.28 5.59 -12.43
C THR A 78 -6.86 4.22 -12.21
N LEU A 79 -7.77 4.11 -11.25
CA LEU A 79 -8.32 2.83 -10.82
C LEU A 79 -8.94 2.06 -12.00
N ARG A 80 -8.43 0.84 -12.25
CA ARG A 80 -8.90 -0.08 -13.31
C ARG A 80 -8.77 0.45 -14.75
N ASP A 81 -7.94 1.46 -14.99
CA ASP A 81 -7.68 1.99 -16.33
C ASP A 81 -6.18 1.94 -16.65
N ALA A 82 -5.77 0.94 -17.43
CA ALA A 82 -4.37 0.78 -17.79
C ALA A 82 -3.86 1.90 -18.70
N ASP A 83 -4.68 2.40 -19.64
CA ASP A 83 -4.25 3.41 -20.60
C ASP A 83 -4.03 4.77 -19.93
N ARG A 84 -4.99 5.20 -19.12
CA ARG A 84 -4.86 6.44 -18.35
C ARG A 84 -3.71 6.37 -17.37
N THR A 85 -3.54 5.23 -16.69
CA THR A 85 -2.41 4.99 -15.79
C THR A 85 -1.05 5.08 -16.51
N ILE A 86 -0.94 4.51 -17.72
CA ILE A 86 0.28 4.62 -18.54
C ILE A 86 0.54 6.07 -18.95
N GLU A 87 -0.49 6.81 -19.35
CA GLU A 87 -0.38 8.22 -19.71
C GLU A 87 0.13 9.06 -18.53
N GLN A 88 -0.51 8.93 -17.37
CA GLN A 88 -0.11 9.63 -16.13
C GLN A 88 1.34 9.30 -15.74
N CYS A 89 1.76 8.04 -15.85
CA CYS A 89 3.14 7.64 -15.60
C CYS A 89 4.13 8.32 -16.57
N ARG A 90 3.79 8.42 -17.86
CA ARG A 90 4.63 9.13 -18.85
C ARG A 90 4.76 10.61 -18.51
N GLU A 91 3.66 11.25 -18.12
CA GLU A 91 3.66 12.66 -17.72
C GLU A 91 4.51 12.88 -16.46
N PHE A 92 4.32 12.03 -15.45
CA PHE A 92 5.04 12.08 -14.18
C PHE A 92 6.55 11.87 -14.33
N SER A 93 6.99 11.04 -15.30
CA SER A 93 8.41 10.73 -15.51
C SER A 93 9.32 11.96 -15.65
N LYS A 94 8.81 13.05 -16.26
CA LYS A 94 9.56 14.31 -16.44
C LYS A 94 9.82 15.02 -15.11
N LEU A 95 8.89 14.91 -14.17
CA LEU A 95 9.02 15.47 -12.83
C LEU A 95 9.86 14.55 -11.95
N ALA A 96 9.62 13.24 -12.00
CA ALA A 96 10.42 12.24 -11.29
C ALA A 96 11.93 12.38 -11.58
N ALA A 97 12.30 12.65 -12.84
CA ALA A 97 13.69 12.89 -13.25
C ALA A 97 14.35 14.09 -12.53
N LYS A 98 13.57 15.08 -12.07
CA LYS A 98 14.06 16.22 -11.30
C LYS A 98 14.23 15.92 -9.81
N HIS A 99 13.67 14.79 -9.34
CA HIS A 99 13.72 14.37 -7.94
C HIS A 99 14.37 12.98 -7.79
N PRO A 100 15.65 12.81 -8.15
CA PRO A 100 16.32 11.50 -8.19
C PRO A 100 16.56 10.87 -6.81
N LYS A 101 16.26 11.58 -5.72
CA LYS A 101 16.43 11.08 -4.34
C LYS A 101 15.34 10.09 -3.92
N TYR A 102 14.21 10.08 -4.62
CA TYR A 102 13.12 9.15 -4.34
C TYR A 102 13.22 7.91 -5.22
N SER A 103 12.78 6.77 -4.69
CA SER A 103 12.37 5.64 -5.50
C SER A 103 10.91 5.78 -5.92
N TYR A 104 10.51 5.06 -6.96
CA TYR A 104 9.17 5.14 -7.52
C TYR A 104 8.51 3.77 -7.62
N MET A 105 7.28 3.70 -7.13
CA MET A 105 6.43 2.51 -7.20
C MET A 105 5.25 2.77 -8.13
N ALA A 106 5.10 1.94 -9.16
CA ALA A 106 3.99 2.08 -10.11
C ALA A 106 2.88 1.04 -9.85
N VAL A 107 1.62 1.45 -9.89
CA VAL A 107 0.47 0.58 -9.62
C VAL A 107 0.01 -0.10 -10.89
N VAL A 108 0.02 -1.44 -10.92
CA VAL A 108 -0.39 -2.20 -12.11
C VAL A 108 -1.92 -2.21 -12.22
N GLN A 109 -2.49 -1.20 -12.88
CA GLN A 109 -3.92 -1.07 -13.08
C GLN A 109 -4.43 -1.85 -14.29
N GLY A 110 -5.73 -2.14 -14.29
CA GLY A 110 -6.44 -2.76 -15.40
C GLY A 110 -7.80 -3.32 -14.97
N SER A 111 -8.75 -3.34 -15.90
CA SER A 111 -10.09 -3.88 -15.73
C SER A 111 -10.22 -5.35 -16.10
N ASP A 112 -9.21 -5.91 -16.77
CA ASP A 112 -9.06 -7.32 -17.09
C ASP A 112 -7.58 -7.74 -17.15
N LEU A 113 -7.32 -9.04 -17.42
CA LEU A 113 -5.95 -9.56 -17.48
C LEU A 113 -5.14 -8.96 -18.64
N ALA A 114 -5.76 -8.63 -19.77
CA ALA A 114 -5.04 -8.06 -20.91
C ALA A 114 -4.54 -6.64 -20.60
N GLU A 115 -5.38 -5.82 -19.95
CA GLU A 115 -5.01 -4.50 -19.47
C GLU A 115 -3.94 -4.56 -18.37
N ILE A 116 -4.07 -5.48 -17.42
CA ILE A 116 -3.06 -5.73 -16.39
C ILE A 116 -1.70 -6.04 -17.02
N MET A 117 -1.66 -6.96 -17.99
CA MET A 117 -0.43 -7.34 -18.67
C MET A 117 0.15 -6.19 -19.50
N LYS A 118 -0.70 -5.41 -20.17
CA LYS A 118 -0.30 -4.20 -20.90
C LYS A 118 0.37 -3.18 -19.96
N CYS A 119 -0.23 -2.90 -18.81
CA CYS A 119 0.31 -1.99 -17.80
C CYS A 119 1.65 -2.51 -17.25
N PHE A 120 1.71 -3.80 -16.90
CA PHE A 120 2.91 -4.45 -16.40
C PHE A 120 4.08 -4.37 -17.40
N MET A 121 3.85 -4.78 -18.64
CA MET A 121 4.86 -4.76 -19.70
C MET A 121 5.34 -3.34 -19.99
N PHE A 122 4.46 -2.34 -19.92
CA PHE A 122 4.86 -0.95 -20.01
C PHE A 122 5.86 -0.59 -18.91
N TYR A 123 5.58 -0.89 -17.63
CA TYR A 123 6.47 -0.56 -16.53
C TYR A 123 7.84 -1.24 -16.60
N GLN A 124 7.92 -2.45 -17.18
CA GLN A 124 9.21 -3.10 -17.42
C GLN A 124 10.13 -2.31 -18.36
N THR A 125 9.56 -1.46 -19.22
CA THR A 125 10.32 -0.57 -20.10
C THR A 125 10.71 0.75 -19.43
N GLN A 126 10.23 1.02 -18.21
CA GLN A 126 10.46 2.26 -17.48
C GLN A 126 11.57 2.09 -16.44
N GLY A 127 12.83 2.29 -16.85
CA GLY A 127 14.00 2.09 -15.97
C GLY A 127 14.09 2.99 -14.73
N TRP A 128 13.19 3.98 -14.61
CA TRP A 128 13.06 4.84 -13.43
C TRP A 128 12.02 4.36 -12.42
N ILE A 129 11.27 3.29 -12.72
CA ILE A 129 10.39 2.59 -11.80
C ILE A 129 11.17 1.48 -11.11
N GLN A 130 11.27 1.51 -9.78
CA GLN A 130 12.03 0.50 -9.03
C GLN A 130 11.12 -0.60 -8.47
N ARG A 131 9.86 -0.29 -8.17
CA ARG A 131 8.90 -1.23 -7.57
C ARG A 131 7.59 -1.18 -8.33
N VAL A 132 6.83 -2.28 -8.27
CA VAL A 132 5.43 -2.28 -8.72
C VAL A 132 4.50 -2.62 -7.57
N ALA A 133 3.27 -2.12 -7.65
CA ALA A 133 2.21 -2.43 -6.73
C ALA A 133 1.09 -3.24 -7.39
N PHE A 134 0.58 -4.24 -6.67
CA PHE A 134 -0.63 -4.97 -7.04
C PHE A 134 -1.82 -4.38 -6.29
N PRO A 135 -2.76 -3.72 -7.00
CA PRO A 135 -3.87 -3.02 -6.35
C PRO A 135 -4.89 -3.99 -5.77
N ARG A 136 -5.58 -3.56 -4.71
CA ARG A 136 -6.73 -4.28 -4.11
C ARG A 136 -7.81 -4.62 -5.15
N ALA A 137 -8.04 -3.75 -6.14
CA ALA A 137 -9.11 -3.89 -7.13
C ALA A 137 -9.04 -5.20 -7.95
N TRP A 138 -7.86 -5.82 -8.07
CA TRP A 138 -7.71 -7.12 -8.71
C TRP A 138 -8.52 -8.24 -8.05
N TYR A 139 -8.87 -8.08 -6.77
CA TYR A 139 -9.74 -9.01 -6.05
C TYR A 139 -11.11 -9.16 -6.74
N GLU A 140 -11.63 -8.09 -7.33
CA GLU A 140 -12.92 -8.10 -8.02
C GLU A 140 -12.89 -8.93 -9.32
N LEU A 141 -11.70 -9.09 -9.93
CA LEU A 141 -11.51 -9.93 -11.10
C LEU A 141 -11.39 -11.39 -10.71
N HIS A 142 -10.53 -11.67 -9.72
CA HIS A 142 -10.36 -13.01 -9.18
C HIS A 142 -9.67 -12.94 -7.80
N ARG A 143 -10.25 -13.62 -6.81
CA ARG A 143 -9.79 -13.58 -5.40
C ARG A 143 -8.32 -13.94 -5.19
N GLY A 144 -7.75 -14.77 -6.07
CA GLY A 144 -6.37 -15.26 -6.00
C GLY A 144 -5.41 -14.57 -6.98
N LEU A 145 -5.87 -13.54 -7.71
CA LEU A 145 -5.11 -12.99 -8.84
C LEU A 145 -3.72 -12.49 -8.43
N ARG A 146 -3.60 -11.76 -7.31
CA ARG A 146 -2.30 -11.27 -6.82
C ARG A 146 -1.31 -12.40 -6.55
N ALA A 147 -1.75 -13.45 -5.85
CA ALA A 147 -0.92 -14.61 -5.55
C ALA A 147 -0.54 -15.37 -6.83
N SER A 148 -1.51 -15.65 -7.71
CA SER A 148 -1.26 -16.36 -8.97
C SER A 148 -0.30 -15.58 -9.90
N MET A 149 -0.43 -14.26 -9.97
CA MET A 149 0.48 -13.39 -10.75
C MET A 149 1.88 -13.38 -10.14
N ALA A 150 1.98 -13.21 -8.82
CA ALA A 150 3.26 -13.21 -8.12
C ALA A 150 4.01 -14.54 -8.26
N GLU A 151 3.30 -15.66 -8.18
CA GLU A 151 3.86 -17.00 -8.35
C GLU A 151 4.26 -17.24 -9.82
N SER A 152 3.35 -17.01 -10.77
CA SER A 152 3.57 -17.31 -12.19
C SER A 152 4.65 -16.42 -12.83
N MET A 153 4.86 -15.21 -12.30
CA MET A 153 5.78 -14.21 -12.85
C MET A 153 6.97 -13.93 -11.93
N ALA A 154 7.24 -14.77 -10.92
CA ALA A 154 8.24 -14.50 -9.89
C ALA A 154 9.62 -14.12 -10.44
N ASP A 155 10.13 -14.88 -11.43
CA ASP A 155 11.43 -14.60 -12.07
C ASP A 155 11.45 -13.30 -12.85
N GLU A 156 10.33 -12.93 -13.47
CA GLU A 156 10.23 -11.70 -14.24
C GLU A 156 10.13 -10.49 -13.32
N LEU A 157 9.29 -10.57 -12.29
CA LEU A 157 9.15 -9.54 -11.26
C LEU A 157 10.48 -9.22 -10.59
N ARG A 158 11.26 -10.25 -10.23
CA ARG A 158 12.59 -10.08 -9.61
C ARG A 158 13.65 -9.51 -10.53
N ARG A 159 13.58 -9.80 -11.83
CA ARG A 159 14.53 -9.25 -12.81
C ARG A 159 14.22 -7.79 -13.13
N SER A 160 12.94 -7.42 -13.12
CA SER A 160 12.49 -6.09 -13.52
C SER A 160 12.39 -5.10 -12.36
N PHE A 161 12.13 -5.56 -11.12
CA PHE A 161 11.82 -4.68 -10.00
C PHE A 161 12.50 -5.14 -8.69
N LEU A 162 12.66 -4.20 -7.76
CA LEU A 162 13.15 -4.46 -6.39
C LEU A 162 12.15 -5.24 -5.53
N GLY A 163 10.90 -5.38 -6.00
CA GLY A 163 9.87 -6.17 -5.36
C GLY A 163 8.46 -5.75 -5.77
N VAL A 164 7.48 -6.41 -5.17
CA VAL A 164 6.06 -6.10 -5.33
C VAL A 164 5.49 -5.67 -3.99
N HIS A 165 4.72 -4.59 -3.98
CA HIS A 165 3.91 -4.19 -2.82
C HIS A 165 2.43 -4.50 -3.10
N CYS A 166 1.72 -5.11 -2.15
CA CYS A 166 0.28 -5.34 -2.29
C CYS A 166 -0.50 -4.20 -1.64
N LEU A 167 -1.11 -3.33 -2.45
CA LEU A 167 -1.86 -2.19 -1.93
C LEU A 167 -3.19 -2.64 -1.35
N GLY A 168 -3.40 -2.38 -0.06
CA GLY A 168 -4.60 -2.72 0.67
C GLY A 168 -4.91 -4.22 0.82
N ALA A 169 -5.68 -4.55 1.86
CA ALA A 169 -6.30 -5.87 2.02
C ALA A 169 -7.69 -5.92 1.36
N ASN A 170 -8.13 -7.12 0.99
CA ASN A 170 -9.48 -7.38 0.50
C ASN A 170 -10.26 -8.27 1.48
N ALA A 171 -11.45 -8.72 1.10
CA ALA A 171 -12.30 -9.55 1.95
C ALA A 171 -11.73 -10.94 2.24
N PHE A 172 -10.71 -11.39 1.49
CA PHE A 172 -9.96 -12.60 1.83
C PHE A 172 -8.90 -12.29 2.89
N LEU A 173 -9.32 -12.37 4.14
CA LEU A 173 -8.55 -12.00 5.34
C LEU A 173 -7.14 -12.62 5.40
N GLN A 174 -7.01 -13.86 4.94
CA GLN A 174 -5.77 -14.66 5.00
C GLN A 174 -4.95 -14.60 3.71
N GLU A 175 -5.26 -13.70 2.77
CA GLU A 175 -4.41 -13.46 1.60
C GLU A 175 -2.93 -13.24 1.94
N PRO A 176 -2.56 -12.51 3.02
CA PRO A 176 -1.16 -12.37 3.40
C PRO A 176 -0.45 -13.71 3.62
N ILE A 177 -1.16 -14.72 4.15
CA ILE A 177 -0.62 -16.07 4.35
C ILE A 177 -0.28 -16.70 3.00
N LEU A 178 -1.18 -16.60 2.01
CA LEU A 178 -0.92 -17.12 0.67
C LEU A 178 0.24 -16.38 0.01
N LEU A 179 0.27 -15.04 0.09
CA LEU A 179 1.33 -14.22 -0.48
C LEU A 179 2.68 -14.49 0.18
N ALA A 180 2.73 -14.68 1.50
CA ALA A 180 3.94 -15.02 2.25
C ALA A 180 4.43 -16.45 1.92
N SER A 181 3.50 -17.37 1.66
CA SER A 181 3.78 -18.79 1.37
C SER A 181 4.21 -19.07 -0.07
N ILE A 182 4.30 -18.06 -0.96
CA ILE A 182 4.77 -18.25 -2.34
C ILE A 182 6.19 -18.84 -2.30
N PRO A 183 6.41 -20.04 -2.86
CA PRO A 183 7.68 -20.75 -2.72
C PRO A 183 8.82 -20.06 -3.47
N GLY A 184 10.05 -20.37 -3.05
CA GLY A 184 11.27 -19.86 -3.68
C GLY A 184 11.56 -18.40 -3.31
N SER A 185 12.09 -17.64 -4.28
CA SER A 185 12.41 -16.22 -4.09
C SER A 185 11.15 -15.37 -4.32
N ASN A 186 10.30 -15.34 -3.29
CA ASN A 186 9.05 -14.61 -3.25
C ASN A 186 9.26 -13.13 -3.62
N PRO A 187 8.62 -12.63 -4.71
CA PRO A 187 8.79 -11.24 -5.15
C PRO A 187 8.02 -10.24 -4.26
N ILE A 188 7.10 -10.72 -3.41
CA ILE A 188 6.28 -9.86 -2.56
C ILE A 188 7.12 -9.31 -1.40
N SER A 189 7.31 -7.99 -1.44
CA SER A 189 8.14 -7.25 -0.50
C SER A 189 7.35 -6.63 0.65
N GLY A 190 6.11 -6.19 0.40
CA GLY A 190 5.31 -5.48 1.39
C GLY A 190 3.82 -5.52 1.12
N MET A 191 3.03 -5.15 2.12
CA MET A 191 1.59 -4.90 2.05
C MET A 191 1.23 -3.82 3.06
N ASP A 192 0.26 -3.00 2.73
CA ASP A 192 -0.43 -2.10 3.66
C ASP A 192 -1.89 -2.53 3.86
N THR A 193 -2.46 -2.15 5.00
CA THR A 193 -3.92 -2.20 5.18
C THR A 193 -4.37 -1.50 6.46
N SER A 194 -5.61 -0.99 6.45
CA SER A 194 -6.32 -0.55 7.66
C SER A 194 -7.13 -1.66 8.33
N LEU A 195 -7.07 -2.89 7.81
CA LEU A 195 -7.95 -3.99 8.23
C LEU A 195 -7.83 -4.33 9.73
N PRO A 196 -6.63 -4.45 10.33
CA PRO A 196 -6.50 -4.70 11.77
C PRO A 196 -7.15 -3.62 12.64
N ALA A 197 -7.00 -2.35 12.24
CA ALA A 197 -7.59 -1.22 12.92
C ALA A 197 -9.11 -1.16 12.74
N SER A 198 -9.60 -1.43 11.52
CA SER A 198 -11.04 -1.45 11.21
C SER A 198 -11.76 -2.56 12.00
N ALA A 199 -11.15 -3.75 12.08
CA ALA A 199 -11.64 -4.85 12.90
C ALA A 199 -11.68 -4.47 14.39
N ALA A 200 -10.62 -3.87 14.92
CA ALA A 200 -10.58 -3.46 16.32
C ALA A 200 -11.63 -2.38 16.67
N ILE A 201 -11.90 -1.44 15.77
CA ILE A 201 -12.98 -0.45 15.91
C ILE A 201 -14.34 -1.14 15.95
N ALA A 202 -14.54 -2.20 15.17
CA ALA A 202 -15.74 -3.03 15.18
C ALA A 202 -15.81 -3.99 16.39
N GLY A 203 -14.78 -4.07 17.22
CA GLY A 203 -14.69 -5.03 18.34
C GLY A 203 -14.38 -6.46 17.90
N GLU A 204 -13.83 -6.65 16.70
CA GLU A 204 -13.49 -7.93 16.10
C GLU A 204 -12.04 -8.32 16.39
N ASP A 205 -11.84 -9.57 16.83
CA ASP A 205 -10.52 -10.20 17.02
C ASP A 205 -10.14 -10.99 15.78
N LEU A 206 -9.07 -10.55 15.08
CA LEU A 206 -8.61 -11.17 13.84
C LEU A 206 -8.13 -12.62 13.99
N SER A 207 -7.81 -13.08 15.20
CA SER A 207 -7.43 -14.47 15.43
C SER A 207 -8.63 -15.42 15.43
N ILE A 208 -9.86 -14.89 15.51
CA ILE A 208 -11.10 -15.67 15.66
C ILE A 208 -12.06 -15.46 14.50
N VAL A 209 -12.12 -14.25 13.94
CA VAL A 209 -13.11 -13.93 12.89
C VAL A 209 -12.72 -14.49 11.52
N SER A 210 -13.73 -14.85 10.73
CA SER A 210 -13.58 -15.35 9.35
C SER A 210 -13.94 -14.33 8.28
N ALA A 211 -14.51 -13.20 8.68
CA ALA A 211 -14.86 -12.06 7.84
C ALA A 211 -14.54 -10.77 8.58
N THR A 212 -14.44 -9.68 7.84
CA THR A 212 -14.05 -8.39 8.41
C THR A 212 -15.03 -7.29 8.05
N THR A 213 -15.20 -6.38 9.01
CA THR A 213 -15.91 -5.14 8.77
C THR A 213 -15.06 -4.20 7.88
N PRO A 214 -15.63 -3.65 6.79
CA PRO A 214 -14.98 -2.63 5.97
C PRO A 214 -14.54 -1.41 6.78
N ARG A 215 -13.60 -0.63 6.25
CA ARG A 215 -13.23 0.67 6.83
C ARG A 215 -14.50 1.52 6.96
N GLN A 216 -14.76 2.02 8.17
CA GLN A 216 -15.95 2.81 8.50
C GLN A 216 -15.75 4.29 8.11
N ASP A 217 -16.84 5.03 7.90
CA ASP A 217 -16.78 6.48 7.73
C ASP A 217 -16.20 7.15 8.97
N GLY A 218 -15.37 8.19 8.78
CA GLY A 218 -14.68 8.86 9.88
C GLY A 218 -13.58 8.00 10.53
N PHE A 219 -13.03 7.02 9.79
CA PHE A 219 -12.01 6.12 10.31
C PHE A 219 -10.81 6.85 10.91
N PHE A 220 -10.31 7.91 10.27
CA PHE A 220 -9.11 8.61 10.72
C PHE A 220 -9.36 9.47 11.96
N GLU A 221 -10.60 9.91 12.17
CA GLU A 221 -11.09 10.71 13.30
C GLU A 221 -11.59 9.84 14.46
N TYR A 222 -11.46 8.51 14.39
CA TYR A 222 -11.96 7.62 15.43
C TYR A 222 -11.31 7.93 16.79
N PRO A 223 -12.09 8.25 17.84
CA PRO A 223 -11.55 8.73 19.10
C PRO A 223 -10.84 7.62 19.87
N TYR A 224 -9.81 8.00 20.63
CA TYR A 224 -9.08 7.06 21.48
C TYR A 224 -10.00 6.35 22.49
N LYS A 225 -9.90 5.03 22.53
CA LYS A 225 -10.48 4.14 23.54
C LYS A 225 -9.45 3.07 23.89
N SER A 226 -9.15 2.92 25.18
CA SER A 226 -8.14 1.97 25.66
C SER A 226 -8.43 0.52 25.29
N THR A 227 -9.69 0.10 25.32
CA THR A 227 -10.11 -1.24 24.89
C THR A 227 -9.88 -1.47 23.40
N THR A 228 -10.22 -0.49 22.56
CA THR A 228 -9.94 -0.53 21.11
C THR A 228 -8.45 -0.50 20.82
N HIS A 229 -7.66 0.24 21.61
CA HIS A 229 -6.20 0.33 21.45
C HIS A 229 -5.54 -1.03 21.66
N ALA A 230 -5.83 -1.70 22.78
CA ALA A 230 -5.29 -3.03 23.07
C ALA A 230 -5.70 -4.06 22.00
N LEU A 231 -6.95 -4.03 21.54
CA LEU A 231 -7.43 -4.92 20.47
C LEU A 231 -6.77 -4.60 19.13
N MET A 232 -6.53 -3.32 18.82
CA MET A 232 -5.86 -2.89 17.59
C MET A 232 -4.41 -3.35 17.57
N GLU A 233 -3.68 -3.19 18.67
CA GLU A 233 -2.32 -3.71 18.82
C GLU A 233 -2.29 -5.23 18.63
N HIS A 234 -3.22 -5.95 19.27
CA HIS A 234 -3.37 -7.38 19.10
C HIS A 234 -3.59 -7.76 17.62
N ASN A 235 -4.57 -7.15 16.95
CA ASN A 235 -4.89 -7.43 15.56
C ASN A 235 -3.73 -7.10 14.62
N ILE A 236 -3.00 -6.00 14.85
CA ILE A 236 -1.81 -5.65 14.07
C ILE A 236 -0.74 -6.74 14.23
N ASN A 237 -0.55 -7.28 15.42
CA ASN A 237 0.42 -8.34 15.68
C ASN A 237 0.01 -9.67 15.04
N VAL A 238 -1.28 -10.03 15.09
CA VAL A 238 -1.84 -11.19 14.36
C VAL A 238 -1.57 -11.05 12.86
N TYR A 239 -1.94 -9.91 12.28
CA TYR A 239 -1.76 -9.65 10.85
C TYR A 239 -0.29 -9.62 10.44
N THR A 240 0.58 -9.06 11.29
CA THR A 240 2.04 -9.11 11.11
C THR A 240 2.53 -10.56 11.05
N GLY A 241 1.96 -11.46 11.86
CA GLY A 241 2.25 -12.88 11.85
C GLY A 241 1.87 -13.55 10.53
N TRP A 242 0.74 -13.17 9.93
CA TRP A 242 0.32 -13.69 8.61
C TRP A 242 1.20 -13.24 7.45
N CYS A 243 1.93 -12.14 7.60
CA CYS A 243 2.87 -11.62 6.59
C CYS A 243 4.25 -12.29 6.62
N ARG A 244 4.52 -13.20 7.57
CA ARG A 244 5.79 -13.90 7.74
C ARG A 244 5.78 -15.24 7.03
#